data_AF-M6Q663-F1
#
_entry.id   AF-M6Q663-F1
#
_cell.length_a   1.000
_cell.length_b   1.000
_cell.length_c   1.000
_cell.angle_alpha   90.00
_cell.angle_beta   90.00
_cell.angle_gamma   90.00
#
_symmetry.space_group_name_H-M   'P 1'
#
loop_
_entity.id
_entity.type
_entity.pdbx_description
1 polymer ?
#
loop_
_entity_poly.entity_id
_entity_poly.type
_entity_poly.pdbx_seq_one_letter_code
_entity_poly.pdbx_strand_id
1 'polypeptide(L)' 'MIQKISNLLHEFVRDLRAGIPTPKLIEIYTGKFIRAFREETSDQKPS' A
#
# COMPACT_ATOMS: atom_id res chain seq x y z
N MET A 1 8.11 4.34 -7.26
CA MET A 1 6.76 4.73 -6.81
C MET A 1 5.69 3.81 -7.36
N ILE A 2 5.47 3.89 -8.68
CA ILE A 2 4.33 3.25 -9.34
C ILE A 2 4.34 1.73 -9.15
N GLN A 3 5.51 1.07 -9.24
CA GLN A 3 5.58 -0.38 -9.07
C GLN A 3 5.25 -0.85 -7.65
N LYS A 4 5.72 -0.15 -6.60
CA LYS A 4 5.49 -0.54 -5.20
C LYS A 4 4.02 -0.36 -4.82
N ILE A 5 3.42 0.76 -5.24
CA ILE A 5 1.99 1.04 -5.07
C ILE A 5 1.16 0.04 -5.90
N SER A 6 1.55 -0.24 -7.14
CA SER A 6 0.89 -1.22 -8.00
C SER A 6 0.88 -2.62 -7.37
N ASN A 7 2.01 -3.07 -6.81
CA ASN A 7 2.08 -4.34 -6.09
C ASN A 7 1.13 -4.36 -4.87
N LEU A 8 1.08 -3.27 -4.09
CA LEU A 8 0.15 -3.16 -2.95
C LEU A 8 -1.33 -3.19 -3.37
N LEU A 9 -1.68 -2.57 -4.50
CA LEU A 9 -3.03 -2.63 -5.06
C LEU A 9 -3.37 -4.05 -5.54
N HIS A 10 -2.43 -4.75 -6.16
CA HIS A 10 -2.61 -6.14 -6.56
C HIS A 10 -2.85 -7.07 -5.36
N GLU A 11 -2.07 -6.90 -4.28
CA GLU A 11 -2.28 -7.63 -3.03
C GLU A 11 -3.67 -7.34 -2.44
N PHE A 12 -4.05 -6.06 -2.36
CA PHE A 12 -5.37 -5.64 -1.86
C PHE A 12 -6.52 -6.29 -2.64
N VAL A 13 -6.47 -6.25 -3.97
CA VAL A 13 -7.51 -6.85 -4.83
C VAL A 13 -7.55 -8.36 -4.68
N ARG A 14 -6.39 -9.02 -4.57
CA ARG A 14 -6.32 -10.47 -4.34
C ARG A 14 -6.99 -10.84 -3.03
N ASP A 15 -6.69 -10.11 -1.96
CA ASP A 15 -7.22 -10.40 -0.63
C ASP A 15 -8.71 -10.06 -0.52
N LEU A 16 -9.17 -9.01 -1.21
CA LEU A 16 -10.59 -8.70 -1.37
C LEU A 16 -11.34 -9.84 -2.08
N ARG A 17 -10.77 -10.39 -3.17
CA ARG A 17 -11.34 -11.54 -3.89
C ARG A 17 -11.34 -12.82 -3.05
N ALA A 18 -10.40 -12.95 -2.11
CA ALA A 18 -10.37 -14.06 -1.16
C ALA A 18 -11.43 -13.94 -0.04
N GLY A 19 -12.23 -12.86 -0.03
CA GLY A 19 -13.30 -12.67 0.93
C GLY A 19 -12.82 -12.14 2.29
N ILE A 20 -11.63 -11.56 2.37
CA ILE A 20 -11.19 -10.90 3.60
C ILE A 20 -12.14 -9.73 3.90
N PRO A 21 -12.66 -9.60 5.13
CA PRO A 21 -13.54 -8.50 5.49
C PRO A 21 -12.89 -7.14 5.23
N THR A 22 -13.63 -6.24 4.59
CA THR A 22 -13.18 -4.87 4.27
C THR A 22 -12.55 -4.13 5.45
N PRO A 23 -13.08 -4.19 6.70
CA PRO A 23 -12.43 -3.54 7.84
C PRO A 23 -11.01 -4.05 8.10
N LYS A 24 -10.77 -5.36 7.94
CA LYS A 24 -9.46 -5.99 8.11
C LYS A 24 -8.49 -5.59 6.99
N LEU A 25 -9.00 -5.44 5.76
CA LEU A 25 -8.21 -4.92 4.64
C LEU A 25 -7.78 -3.47 4.89
N ILE A 26 -8.68 -2.62 5.39
CA ILE A 26 -8.35 -1.22 5.72
C ILE A 26 -7.23 -1.16 6.75
N GLU A 27 -7.31 -1.96 7.82
CA GLU A 27 -6.28 -2.04 8.86
C GLU A 27 -4.91 -2.44 8.28
N ILE A 28 -4.87 -3.49 7.45
CA ILE A 28 -3.62 -4.01 6.88
C ILE A 28 -2.99 -3.04 5.88
N TYR A 29 -3.80 -2.49 4.96
CA TYR A 29 -3.27 -1.80 3.78
C TYR A 29 -3.04 -0.31 4.01
N THR A 30 -3.77 0.34 4.93
CA THR A 30 -3.57 1.77 5.22
C THR A 30 -2.14 2.06 5.66
N GLY A 31 -1.60 1.29 6.61
CA GLY A 31 -0.22 1.45 7.08
C GLY A 31 0.82 1.16 5.98
N LYS A 32 0.57 0.15 5.15
CA LYS A 32 1.45 -0.20 4.01
C LYS A 32 1.52 0.94 2.98
N PHE A 33 0.39 1.52 2.62
CA PHE A 33 0.35 2.66 1.69
C PHE A 33 1.05 3.88 2.27
N ILE A 34 0.74 4.27 3.52
CA ILE A 34 1.39 5.41 4.18
C ILE A 34 2.92 5.23 4.20
N ARG A 35 3.41 4.05 4.58
CA ARG A 35 4.85 3.77 4.57
C ARG A 35 5.43 3.85 3.16
N ALA A 36 4.77 3.26 2.16
CA ALA A 36 5.25 3.32 0.77
C ALA A 36 5.37 4.77 0.26
N PHE A 37 4.40 5.64 0.59
CA PHE A 37 4.46 7.07 0.25
C PHE A 37 5.52 7.84 1.05
N ARG A 38 5.74 7.47 2.32
CA ARG A 38 6.70 8.14 3.22
C ARG A 38 8.16 7.82 2.88
N GLU A 39 8.46 6.57 2.55
CA GLU A 39 9.81 6.16 2.17
C GLU A 39 10.30 6.96 0.95
N GLU A 40 9.42 7.20 -0.03
CA GLU A 40 9.79 7.98 -1.22
C GLU A 40 9.91 9.48 -1.00
N THR A 41 9.11 10.07 -0.10
CA THR A 41 9.26 11.48 0.27
C THR A 41 10.52 11.73 1.10
N SER A 42 11.07 10.70 1.75
CA SER A 42 12.33 10.80 2.50
C SER A 42 13.57 10.61 1.62
N ASP A 43 13.47 9.84 0.53
CA ASP A 43 14.55 9.67 -0.46
C ASP A 43 14.66 10.85 -1.46
N GLN A 44 13.64 11.72 -1.52
CA GLN A 44 13.75 13.02 -2.19
C GLN A 44 14.52 14.01 -1.31
N LYS A 45 15.84 13.85 -1.23
CA LYS A 45 16.72 14.90 -0.70
C LYS A 45 16.58 16.15 -1.59
N PRO A 46 16.25 17.34 -1.05
CA PRO A 46 16.25 18.55 -1.87
C PRO A 46 17.68 18.79 -2.35
N SER A 47 17.84 18.82 -3.67
CA SER A 47 19.09 19.21 -4.33
C SER A 47 19.21 20.73 -4.35
#